data_AF-A0A8D8RE76-F1
#
_entry.id   AF-A0A8D8RE76-F1
#
_cell.length_a   1.000
_cell.length_b   1.000
_cell.length_c   1.000
_cell.angle_alpha   90.00
_cell.angle_beta   90.00
_cell.angle_gamma   90.00
#
_symmetry.space_group_name_H-M   'P 1'
#
loop_
_entity.id
_entity.type
_entity.pdbx_description
1 polymer ?
#
loop_
_entity_poly.entity_id
_entity_poly.type
_entity_poly.pdbx_seq_one_letter_code
_entity_poly.pdbx_strand_id
1 'polypeptide(L)'
;MDEKDGPLRKRPRQSYLEHNSEWKTLDLTQPGKVVSIGMLKNGNCFILKPINIKKKSVMLKNTCGYDSLSQIICAAACDSDGSRKYCEIWKDQNMEFYRKVMDMISKGVNSNIWNLFGKVLRF
;
A
#
# COMPACT_ATOMS: atom_id res chain seq x y z
N MET A 1 -26.39 -37.72 34.73
CA MET A 1 -27.06 -36.97 33.65
C MET A 1 -25.95 -36.36 32.82
N ASP A 2 -25.93 -36.75 31.55
CA ASP A 2 -24.77 -36.70 30.64
C ASP A 2 -24.27 -35.30 30.29
N GLU A 3 -22.95 -35.17 30.42
CA GLU A 3 -22.11 -34.13 29.83
C GLU A 3 -22.03 -34.40 28.31
N LYS A 4 -22.66 -33.54 27.49
CA LYS A 4 -22.56 -33.60 26.02
C LYS A 4 -22.01 -32.29 25.47
N ASP A 5 -20.79 -31.92 25.87
CA ASP A 5 -20.02 -30.90 25.17
C ASP A 5 -19.19 -31.53 24.05
N GLY A 6 -19.87 -31.89 22.96
CA GLY A 6 -19.20 -32.16 21.68
C GLY A 6 -18.58 -30.87 21.12
N PRO A 7 -17.51 -30.95 20.31
CA PRO A 7 -16.84 -29.77 19.78
C PRO A 7 -17.83 -28.91 18.98
N LEU A 8 -17.94 -27.63 19.35
CA LEU A 8 -18.78 -26.64 18.66
C LEU A 8 -18.51 -26.69 17.16
N ARG A 9 -19.56 -26.89 16.36
CA ARG A 9 -19.47 -26.86 14.89
C ARG A 9 -18.80 -25.55 14.46
N LYS A 10 -17.60 -25.65 13.90
CA LYS A 10 -16.89 -24.48 13.34
C LYS A 10 -17.74 -23.87 12.23
N ARG A 11 -18.08 -22.59 12.37
CA ARG A 11 -18.82 -21.90 11.31
C ARG A 11 -17.96 -21.83 10.04
N PRO A 12 -18.58 -21.90 8.85
CA PRO A 12 -17.86 -21.70 7.60
C PRO A 12 -17.14 -20.34 7.62
N ARG A 13 -15.89 -20.29 7.16
CA ARG A 13 -15.08 -19.05 7.15
C ARG A 13 -15.81 -17.85 6.53
N GLN A 14 -16.66 -18.11 5.52
CA GLN A 14 -17.42 -17.08 4.81
C GLN A 14 -18.56 -16.48 5.65
N SER A 15 -19.07 -17.16 6.68
CA SER A 15 -20.16 -16.60 7.51
C SER A 15 -19.69 -15.49 8.45
N TYR A 16 -18.38 -15.25 8.54
CA TYR A 16 -17.79 -14.17 9.32
C TYR A 16 -17.56 -12.89 8.52
N LEU A 17 -17.79 -12.94 7.20
CA LEU A 17 -17.58 -11.82 6.29
C LEU A 17 -18.92 -11.30 5.79
N GLU A 18 -19.20 -10.03 6.04
CA GLU A 18 -20.33 -9.36 5.42
C GLU A 18 -19.98 -8.97 3.98
N HIS A 19 -20.95 -9.12 3.07
CA HIS A 19 -20.75 -8.67 1.69
C HIS A 19 -20.73 -7.14 1.68
N ASN A 20 -19.59 -6.57 1.33
CA ASN A 20 -19.48 -5.13 1.17
C ASN A 20 -20.30 -4.67 -0.05
N SER A 21 -21.33 -3.85 0.18
CA SER A 21 -22.24 -3.34 -0.86
C SER A 21 -21.55 -2.45 -1.89
N GLU A 22 -20.43 -1.82 -1.53
CA GLU A 22 -19.65 -0.92 -2.40
C GLU A 22 -19.02 -1.68 -3.57
N TRP A 23 -18.76 -2.99 -3.40
CA TRP A 23 -18.23 -3.83 -4.47
C TRP A 23 -19.26 -4.12 -5.56
N LYS A 24 -20.57 -4.00 -5.27
CA LYS A 24 -21.63 -4.24 -6.26
C LYS A 24 -21.69 -3.14 -7.32
N THR A 25 -21.22 -1.94 -6.99
CA THR A 25 -21.18 -0.78 -7.89
C THR A 25 -19.89 -0.68 -8.68
N LEU A 26 -18.90 -1.51 -8.38
CA LEU A 26 -17.60 -1.49 -9.04
C LEU A 26 -17.64 -2.35 -10.32
N ASP A 27 -17.71 -1.70 -11.48
CA ASP A 27 -17.62 -2.38 -12.77
C ASP A 27 -16.16 -2.75 -13.10
N LEU A 28 -15.76 -3.95 -12.67
CA LEU A 28 -14.44 -4.51 -12.95
C LEU A 28 -14.24 -4.97 -14.40
N THR A 29 -15.29 -4.92 -15.23
CA THR A 29 -15.22 -5.35 -16.64
C THR A 29 -14.63 -4.27 -17.55
N GLN A 30 -14.44 -3.05 -17.05
CA GLN A 30 -13.85 -1.93 -17.79
C GLN A 30 -12.33 -1.84 -17.54
N PRO A 31 -11.49 -2.35 -18.45
CA PRO A 31 -10.03 -2.20 -18.33
C PRO A 31 -9.66 -0.71 -18.32
N GLY A 32 -8.91 -0.29 -17.30
CA GLY A 32 -8.42 1.08 -17.15
C GLY A 32 -9.15 1.94 -16.10
N LYS A 33 -10.30 1.51 -15.56
CA LYS A 33 -10.96 2.21 -14.44
C LYS A 33 -10.36 1.92 -13.08
N VAL A 34 -9.69 0.78 -12.93
CA VAL A 34 -9.10 0.34 -11.66
C VAL A 34 -7.61 0.61 -11.67
N VAL A 35 -7.17 1.59 -10.88
CA VAL A 35 -5.75 1.87 -10.68
C VAL A 35 -5.22 0.93 -9.59
N SER A 36 -4.34 0.01 -9.96
CA SER A 36 -3.72 -0.91 -9.01
C SER A 36 -2.61 -0.19 -8.23
N ILE A 37 -2.87 0.12 -6.96
CA ILE A 37 -1.83 0.64 -6.06
C ILE A 37 -1.00 -0.53 -5.55
N GLY A 38 0.29 -0.54 -5.87
CA GLY A 38 1.20 -1.54 -5.33
C GLY A 38 1.30 -1.43 -3.80
N MET A 39 1.14 -2.55 -3.09
CA MET A 39 1.18 -2.56 -1.63
C MET A 39 2.63 -2.41 -1.13
N LEU A 40 2.90 -1.34 -0.38
CA LEU A 40 4.10 -1.23 0.44
C LEU A 40 3.94 -2.18 1.62
N LYS A 41 4.71 -3.26 1.60
CA LYS A 41 4.80 -4.16 2.74
C LYS A 41 5.63 -3.45 3.81
N ASN A 42 5.20 -3.54 5.07
CA ASN A 42 5.89 -2.92 6.19
C ASN A 42 7.33 -3.44 6.31
N GLY A 43 8.30 -2.53 6.38
CA GLY A 43 9.72 -2.81 6.26
C GLY A 43 10.15 -3.14 4.83
N ASN A 44 11.46 -3.16 4.56
CA ASN A 44 11.98 -3.66 3.28
C ASN A 44 11.41 -5.05 2.98
N CYS A 45 10.45 -5.17 2.07
CA CYS A 45 9.94 -6.49 1.73
C CYS A 45 10.29 -6.90 0.30
N PHE A 46 11.42 -7.59 0.23
CA PHE A 46 11.63 -8.69 -0.70
C PHE A 46 12.17 -9.88 0.14
N ILE A 47 11.32 -10.50 0.96
CA ILE A 47 11.69 -11.64 1.86
C ILE A 47 12.84 -11.32 2.85
N LEU A 48 12.77 -10.19 3.58
CA LEU A 48 13.71 -9.80 4.66
C LEU A 48 15.19 -9.62 4.28
N LYS A 49 15.50 -9.30 3.01
CA LYS A 49 16.89 -9.03 2.60
C LYS A 49 17.25 -7.54 2.71
N PRO A 50 18.49 -7.22 3.12
CA PRO A 50 19.04 -5.86 3.00
C PRO A 50 18.95 -5.37 1.55
N ILE A 51 18.65 -4.09 1.37
CA ILE A 51 18.68 -3.42 0.06
C ILE A 51 19.98 -2.64 -0.09
N ASN A 52 20.47 -2.52 -1.32
CA ASN A 52 21.67 -1.74 -1.59
C ASN A 52 21.29 -0.30 -1.95
N ILE A 53 21.59 0.64 -1.05
CA ILE A 53 21.47 2.08 -1.29
C ILE A 53 22.87 2.69 -1.29
N LYS A 54 23.26 3.37 -2.38
CA LYS A 54 24.57 4.05 -2.52
C LYS A 54 25.77 3.15 -2.14
N LYS A 55 25.77 1.89 -2.61
CA LYS A 55 26.79 0.86 -2.29
C LYS A 55 26.84 0.42 -0.82
N LYS A 56 25.91 0.86 0.03
CA LYS A 56 25.73 0.37 1.40
C LYS A 56 24.54 -0.57 1.47
N SER A 57 24.72 -1.67 2.16
CA SER A 57 23.63 -2.61 2.45
C SER A 57 22.86 -2.13 3.67
N VAL A 58 21.58 -1.80 3.50
CA VAL A 58 20.75 -1.21 4.55
C VAL A 58 19.47 -2.01 4.75
N MET A 59 19.03 -2.07 6.01
CA MET A 59 17.74 -2.65 6.39
C MET A 59 16.88 -1.57 7.01
N LEU A 60 15.77 -1.25 6.34
CA LEU A 60 14.81 -0.27 6.82
C LEU A 60 13.87 -0.93 7.84
N LYS A 61 13.83 -0.37 9.05
CA LYS A 61 12.96 -0.81 10.15
C LYS A 61 12.02 0.33 10.53
N ASN A 62 10.91 -0.01 11.20
CA ASN A 62 9.91 0.96 11.70
C ASN A 62 9.31 1.87 10.62
N THR A 63 9.13 1.36 9.39
CA THR A 63 8.60 2.15 8.27
C THR A 63 7.07 2.21 8.23
N CYS A 64 6.38 1.50 9.14
CA CYS A 64 4.92 1.36 9.13
C CYS A 64 4.16 2.68 8.99
N GLY A 65 4.61 3.74 9.67
CA GLY A 65 3.96 5.06 9.60
C GLY A 65 4.11 5.67 8.21
N TYR A 66 5.30 5.58 7.62
CA TYR A 66 5.53 6.03 6.25
C TYR A 66 4.72 5.20 5.25
N ASP A 67 4.78 3.87 5.36
CA ASP A 67 4.09 2.94 4.46
C ASP A 67 2.57 3.21 4.46
N SER A 68 1.99 3.42 5.65
CA SER A 68 0.57 3.73 5.82
C SER A 68 0.22 5.08 5.19
N LEU A 69 1.00 6.13 5.48
CA LEU A 69 0.75 7.47 4.93
C LEU A 69 0.85 7.48 3.40
N SER A 70 1.87 6.84 2.84
CA SER A 70 2.04 6.72 1.39
C SER A 70 0.86 6.00 0.74
N GLN A 71 0.38 4.91 1.34
CA GLN A 71 -0.77 4.18 0.80
C GLN A 71 -2.08 4.97 0.88
N ILE A 72 -2.32 5.69 1.99
CA ILE A 72 -3.50 6.57 2.14
C ILE A 72 -3.51 7.63 1.03
N ILE A 73 -2.36 8.27 0.79
CA ILE A 73 -2.27 9.34 -0.20
C ILE A 73 -2.38 8.77 -1.62
N CYS A 74 -1.80 7.57 -1.88
CA CYS A 74 -1.99 6.89 -3.16
C CYS A 74 -3.47 6.60 -3.43
N ALA A 75 -4.20 6.09 -2.43
CA ALA A 75 -5.63 5.81 -2.55
C ALA A 75 -6.41 7.10 -2.83
N ALA A 76 -6.19 8.14 -2.02
CA ALA A 76 -6.86 9.43 -2.21
C ALA A 76 -6.60 10.03 -3.60
N ALA A 77 -5.38 9.93 -4.13
CA ALA A 77 -5.02 10.43 -5.46
C ALA A 77 -5.56 9.57 -6.62
N CYS A 78 -5.88 8.29 -6.38
CA CYS A 78 -6.55 7.43 -7.36
C CYS A 78 -8.06 7.65 -7.36
N ASP A 79 -8.65 7.93 -6.19
CA ASP A 79 -10.11 8.03 -6.03
C ASP A 79 -10.65 9.45 -6.32
N SER A 80 -9.80 10.49 -6.28
CA SER A 80 -10.21 11.88 -6.47
C SER A 80 -9.25 12.69 -7.33
N ASP A 81 -9.79 13.29 -8.39
CA ASP A 81 -9.05 14.22 -9.26
C ASP A 81 -8.51 15.42 -8.50
N GLY A 82 -9.23 15.90 -7.47
CA GLY A 82 -8.77 16.99 -6.62
C GLY A 82 -7.50 16.61 -5.86
N SER A 83 -7.53 15.47 -5.18
CA SER A 83 -6.37 14.91 -4.46
C SER A 83 -5.20 14.64 -5.40
N ARG A 84 -5.48 14.12 -6.61
CA ARG A 84 -4.47 13.90 -7.64
C ARG A 84 -3.80 15.21 -8.05
N LYS A 85 -4.59 16.25 -8.32
CA LYS A 85 -4.08 17.57 -8.71
C LYS A 85 -3.18 18.16 -7.62
N TYR A 86 -3.54 18.01 -6.34
CA TYR A 86 -2.66 18.41 -5.24
C TYR A 86 -1.34 17.66 -5.29
N CYS A 87 -1.36 16.33 -5.45
CA CYS A 87 -0.12 15.54 -5.53
C CYS A 87 0.79 15.97 -6.69
N GLU A 88 0.21 16.31 -7.85
CA GLU A 88 0.96 16.85 -9.00
C GLU A 88 1.59 18.21 -8.68
N ILE A 89 0.85 19.14 -8.07
CA ILE A 89 1.38 20.46 -7.67
C ILE A 89 2.58 20.30 -6.71
N TRP A 90 2.44 19.46 -5.68
CA TRP A 90 3.51 19.26 -4.70
C TRP A 90 4.71 18.51 -5.29
N LYS A 91 4.48 17.60 -6.24
CA LYS A 91 5.56 16.96 -7.02
C LYS A 91 6.36 18.01 -7.79
N ASP A 92 5.69 18.96 -8.43
CA ASP A 92 6.32 20.02 -9.24
C ASP A 92 7.06 21.04 -8.36
N GLN A 93 6.64 21.23 -7.11
CA GLN A 93 7.38 21.98 -6.09
C GLN A 93 8.59 21.22 -5.51
N ASN A 94 9.08 20.18 -6.18
CA ASN A 94 10.22 19.37 -5.79
C ASN A 94 10.08 18.63 -4.44
N MET A 95 8.86 18.41 -3.94
CA MET A 95 8.66 17.55 -2.78
C MET A 95 8.83 16.08 -3.16
N GLU A 96 9.96 15.50 -2.77
CA GLU A 96 10.38 14.15 -3.18
C GLU A 96 9.37 13.05 -2.78
N PHE A 97 8.66 13.25 -1.66
CA PHE A 97 7.59 12.36 -1.20
C PHE A 97 6.44 12.24 -2.21
N TYR A 98 5.88 13.35 -2.68
CA TYR A 98 4.77 13.36 -3.63
C TYR A 98 5.19 12.84 -5.00
N ARG A 99 6.44 13.07 -5.41
CA ARG A 99 7.01 12.42 -6.60
C ARG A 99 6.95 10.89 -6.50
N LYS A 100 7.24 10.33 -5.33
CA LYS A 100 7.17 8.88 -5.12
C LYS A 100 5.75 8.34 -5.03
N VAL A 101 4.83 9.09 -4.44
CA VAL A 101 3.39 8.76 -4.52
C VAL A 101 2.97 8.65 -6.00
N MET A 102 3.29 9.64 -6.83
CA MET A 102 2.93 9.61 -8.26
C MET A 102 3.68 8.52 -9.04
N ASP A 103 4.94 8.23 -8.70
CA ASP A 103 5.67 7.08 -9.27
C ASP A 103 5.02 5.74 -8.86
N MET A 104 4.56 5.60 -7.61
CA MET A 104 3.88 4.39 -7.12
C MET A 104 2.57 4.15 -7.85
N ILE A 105 1.79 5.20 -8.09
CA ILE A 105 0.52 5.13 -8.83
C ILE A 105 0.77 4.76 -10.29
N SER A 106 1.77 5.36 -10.93
CA SER A 106 2.01 5.18 -12.38
C SER A 106 2.81 3.93 -12.73
N LYS A 107 3.78 3.54 -11.89
CA LYS A 107 4.77 2.47 -12.18
C LYS A 107 4.71 1.31 -11.19
N GLY A 108 3.84 1.38 -10.18
CA GLY A 108 3.79 0.39 -9.09
C GLY A 108 5.00 0.46 -8.15
N VAL A 109 5.07 -0.49 -7.21
CA VAL A 109 6.17 -0.59 -6.24
C VAL A 109 7.37 -1.30 -6.86
N ASN A 110 8.49 -0.59 -7.00
CA ASN A 110 9.75 -1.10 -7.54
C ASN A 110 10.95 -0.69 -6.67
N SER A 111 12.14 -1.21 -6.98
CA SER A 111 13.37 -0.98 -6.21
C SER A 111 13.73 0.51 -6.04
N ASN A 112 13.33 1.39 -6.97
CA ASN A 112 13.61 2.82 -6.89
C ASN A 112 12.78 3.56 -5.84
N ILE A 113 11.71 2.97 -5.32
CA ILE A 113 10.91 3.56 -4.23
C ILE A 113 11.69 3.51 -2.91
N TRP A 114 12.46 2.45 -2.67
CA TRP A 114 13.24 2.27 -1.45
C TRP A 114 14.45 3.20 -1.34
N ASN A 115 14.97 3.69 -2.47
CA ASN A 115 16.01 4.72 -2.46
C ASN A 115 15.55 6.03 -1.79
N LEU A 116 14.24 6.34 -1.82
CA LEU A 116 13.69 7.50 -1.12
C LEU A 116 13.65 7.28 0.38
N PHE A 117 13.25 6.09 0.84
CA PHE A 117 13.25 5.79 2.26
C PHE A 117 14.65 5.96 2.86
N GLY A 118 15.70 5.52 2.14
CA GLY A 118 17.08 5.78 2.55
C GLY A 118 17.36 7.27 2.72
N LYS A 119 16.93 8.12 1.79
CA LYS A 119 17.13 9.58 1.88
C LYS A 119 16.31 10.22 3.01
N VAL A 120 15.03 9.89 3.14
CA VAL A 120 14.12 10.44 4.15
C VAL A 120 14.57 10.02 5.56
N LEU A 121 15.04 8.79 5.70
CA LEU A 121 15.57 8.25 6.96
C LEU A 121 17.06 8.57 7.18
N ARG A 122 17.68 9.37 6.28
CA ARG A 122 19.07 9.86 6.35
C ARG A 122 20.16 8.76 6.39
N PHE A 123 20.05 7.76 5.52
CA PHE A 123 21.07 6.73 5.25
C PHE A 123 21.85 6.94 3.93
#